data_AF-D3YF74-F1
#
_entry.id   AF-D3YF74-F1
#
_cell.length_a   1.000
_cell.length_b   1.000
_cell.length_c   1.000
_cell.angle_alpha   90.00
_cell.angle_beta   90.00
_cell.angle_gamma   90.00
#
_symmetry.space_group_name_H-M   'P 1'
#
loop_
_entity.id
_entity.type
_entity.pdbx_description
1 polymer ?
#
loop_
_entity_poly.entity_id
_entity_poly.type
_entity_poly.pdbx_seq_one_letter_code
_entity_poly.pdbx_strand_id
1 'polypeptide(L)'
;AWHALADQVNVTWTPELQESLKGIDRMGSLEMILKAGNKQDDYTHDEKVALASWKNNHYVELISGLTPDDILPGMADFIKELNDKGYRASVASASKNAPFILDKLGLTDSFVGIVDP
;
A
#
# COMPACT_ATOMS: atom_id res chain seq x y z
N ALA A 1 6.94 -6.03 1.55
CA ALA A 1 7.61 -4.71 1.43
C ALA A 1 8.03 -4.12 2.78
N TRP A 2 7.12 -3.78 3.72
CA TRP A 2 7.54 -3.21 5.01
C TRP A 2 8.38 -4.17 5.88
N HIS A 3 8.01 -5.45 5.92
CA HIS A 3 8.81 -6.49 6.60
C HIS A 3 10.25 -6.54 6.04
N ALA A 4 10.41 -6.58 4.71
CA ALA A 4 11.73 -6.56 4.08
C ALA A 4 12.56 -5.30 4.44
N LEU A 5 11.90 -4.14 4.59
CA LEU A 5 12.59 -2.94 5.08
C LEU A 5 13.01 -3.09 6.55
N ALA A 6 12.15 -3.63 7.40
CA ALA A 6 12.48 -3.90 8.80
C ALA A 6 13.69 -4.85 8.91
N ASP A 7 13.76 -5.89 8.08
CA ASP A 7 14.91 -6.79 8.00
C ASP A 7 16.18 -6.02 7.59
N GLN A 8 16.10 -5.16 6.57
CA GLN A 8 17.23 -4.35 6.10
C GLN A 8 17.77 -3.41 7.17
N VAL A 9 16.91 -2.81 7.99
CA VAL A 9 17.31 -1.90 9.08
C VAL A 9 17.53 -2.60 10.42
N ASN A 10 17.49 -3.94 10.44
CA ASN A 10 17.63 -4.78 11.64
C ASN A 10 16.62 -4.44 12.74
N VAL A 11 15.35 -4.32 12.37
CA VAL A 11 14.21 -4.12 13.28
C VAL A 11 13.37 -5.39 13.32
N THR A 12 13.06 -5.86 14.53
CA THR A 12 12.19 -7.03 14.72
C THR A 12 10.78 -6.75 14.18
N TRP A 13 10.33 -7.56 13.23
CA TRP A 13 8.97 -7.51 12.72
C TRP A 13 8.02 -8.30 13.63
N THR A 14 7.01 -7.64 14.19
CA THR A 14 5.97 -8.27 15.02
C THR A 14 4.57 -8.09 14.42
N PRO A 15 3.61 -8.96 14.76
CA PRO A 15 2.21 -8.78 14.36
C PRO A 15 1.63 -7.43 14.80
N GLU A 16 1.99 -6.95 15.99
CA GLU A 16 1.54 -5.67 16.54
C GLU A 16 2.10 -4.49 15.72
N LEU A 17 3.38 -4.57 15.34
CA LEU A 17 3.98 -3.58 14.45
C LEU A 17 3.25 -3.58 13.11
N GLN A 18 3.06 -4.75 12.48
CA GLN A 18 2.33 -4.86 11.22
C GLN A 18 0.93 -4.24 11.28
N GLU A 19 0.16 -4.51 12.34
CA GLU A 19 -1.18 -3.96 12.52
C GLU A 19 -1.15 -2.45 12.65
N SER A 20 -0.19 -1.91 13.42
CA SER A 20 -0.07 -0.47 13.68
C SER A 20 0.21 0.37 12.42
N LEU A 21 0.76 -0.24 11.36
CA LEU A 21 1.09 0.45 10.11
C LEU A 21 -0.10 0.61 9.16
N LYS A 22 -1.25 -0.05 9.42
CA LYS A 22 -2.41 0.00 8.53
C LYS A 22 -3.00 1.41 8.47
N GLY A 23 -3.21 1.90 7.24
CA GLY A 23 -3.79 3.23 7.00
C GLY A 23 -2.85 4.40 7.26
N ILE A 24 -1.60 4.14 7.65
CA ILE A 24 -0.57 5.18 7.84
C ILE A 24 0.11 5.46 6.50
N ASP A 25 0.47 6.73 6.27
CA ASP A 25 1.24 7.11 5.11
C ASP A 25 2.64 6.48 5.11
N ARG A 26 3.35 6.61 4.00
CA ARG A 26 4.64 5.95 3.79
C ARG A 26 5.72 6.43 4.77
N MET A 27 5.83 7.74 4.99
CA MET A 27 6.85 8.29 5.86
C MET A 27 6.49 8.02 7.32
N GLY A 28 5.22 8.16 7.70
CA GLY A 28 4.74 7.78 9.03
C GLY A 28 5.04 6.31 9.36
N SER A 29 4.78 5.41 8.41
CA SER A 29 5.07 3.98 8.56
C SER A 29 6.58 3.70 8.74
N LEU A 30 7.44 4.39 7.98
CA LEU A 30 8.90 4.25 8.12
C LEU A 30 9.36 4.68 9.51
N GLU A 31 8.90 5.84 9.99
CA GLU A 31 9.26 6.35 11.33
C GLU A 31 8.82 5.39 12.43
N MET A 32 7.64 4.78 12.30
CA MET A 32 7.15 3.78 13.26
C MET A 32 8.05 2.54 13.30
N ILE A 33 8.51 2.05 12.14
CA ILE A 33 9.44 0.91 12.06
C ILE A 33 10.79 1.27 12.69
N LEU A 34 11.37 2.42 12.33
CA LEU A 34 12.64 2.86 12.90
C LEU A 34 12.54 3.03 14.42
N LYS A 35 11.44 3.61 14.91
CA LYS A 35 11.18 3.78 16.34
C LYS A 35 11.04 2.45 17.07
N ALA A 36 10.41 1.43 16.47
CA ALA A 36 10.31 0.09 17.06
C ALA A 36 11.69 -0.55 17.30
N GLY A 37 12.70 -0.17 16.49
CA GLY A 37 14.09 -0.58 16.67
C GLY A 37 14.98 0.37 17.47
N ASN A 38 14.45 1.49 17.97
CA ASN A 38 15.23 2.61 18.53
C ASN A 38 16.28 3.18 17.53
N LYS A 39 15.92 3.25 16.24
CA LYS A 39 16.79 3.68 15.14
C LYS A 39 16.32 4.96 14.45
N GLN A 40 15.31 5.64 14.99
CA GLN A 40 14.75 6.85 14.36
C GLN A 40 15.76 7.98 14.21
N ASP A 41 16.80 8.00 15.05
CA ASP A 41 17.88 9.00 15.05
C ASP A 41 19.15 8.49 14.34
N ASP A 42 19.18 7.23 13.89
CA ASP A 42 20.32 6.63 13.17
C ASP A 42 20.39 7.09 11.70
N TYR A 43 19.32 7.72 11.19
CA TYR A 43 19.18 8.08 9.78
C TYR A 43 18.85 9.56 9.63
N THR A 44 19.54 10.21 8.71
CA THR A 44 19.20 11.54 8.23
C THR A 44 17.86 11.55 7.48
N HIS A 45 17.30 12.73 7.27
CA HIS A 45 16.07 12.88 6.49
C HIS A 45 16.21 12.29 5.07
N ASP A 46 17.32 12.57 4.39
CA ASP A 46 17.56 12.08 3.02
C ASP A 46 17.68 10.56 2.96
N GLU A 47 18.33 9.94 3.95
CA GLU A 47 18.41 8.47 4.07
C GLU A 47 17.03 7.86 4.31
N LYS A 48 16.19 8.50 5.14
CA LYS A 48 14.80 8.05 5.35
C LYS A 48 13.99 8.15 4.05
N VAL A 49 14.15 9.23 3.29
CA VAL A 49 13.52 9.37 1.97
C VAL A 49 13.99 8.27 1.01
N ALA A 50 15.29 7.94 1.01
CA ALA A 50 15.83 6.84 0.21
C ALA A 50 15.26 5.48 0.62
N LEU A 51 15.17 5.18 1.93
CA LEU A 51 14.56 3.96 2.45
C LEU A 51 13.08 3.83 2.08
N ALA A 52 12.31 4.92 2.24
CA ALA A 52 10.91 4.96 1.86
C ALA A 52 10.73 4.75 0.35
N SER A 53 11.62 5.33 -0.46
CA SER A 53 11.62 5.18 -1.92
C SER A 53 11.96 3.75 -2.34
N TRP A 54 13.01 3.17 -1.76
CA TRP A 54 13.39 1.77 -1.98
C TRP A 54 12.23 0.83 -1.65
N LYS A 55 11.60 0.99 -0.48
CA LYS A 55 10.45 0.17 -0.09
C LYS A 55 9.29 0.33 -1.06
N ASN A 56 9.05 1.53 -1.59
CA ASN A 56 7.98 1.73 -2.57
C ASN A 56 8.28 1.03 -3.89
N ASN A 57 9.51 1.13 -4.40
CA ASN A 57 9.90 0.45 -5.63
C ASN A 57 9.76 -1.07 -5.45
N HIS A 58 10.24 -1.60 -4.34
CA HIS A 58 10.07 -3.01 -4.01
C HIS A 58 8.58 -3.40 -3.84
N TYR A 59 7.75 -2.54 -3.27
CA TYR A 59 6.29 -2.78 -3.22
C TYR A 59 5.68 -2.83 -4.62
N VAL A 60 6.01 -1.88 -5.51
CA VAL A 60 5.55 -1.85 -6.91
C VAL A 60 5.98 -3.10 -7.66
N GLU A 61 7.22 -3.58 -7.47
CA GLU A 61 7.68 -4.85 -8.01
C GLU A 61 6.80 -6.02 -7.55
N LEU A 62 6.48 -6.11 -6.26
CA LEU A 62 5.64 -7.19 -5.71
C LEU A 62 4.22 -7.18 -6.29
N ILE A 63 3.64 -5.99 -6.50
CA ILE A 63 2.28 -5.86 -7.06
C ILE A 63 2.24 -5.82 -8.59
N SER A 64 3.40 -5.85 -9.26
CA SER A 64 3.48 -5.74 -10.72
C SER A 64 2.88 -6.94 -11.47
N GLY A 65 2.89 -8.10 -10.80
CA GLY A 65 2.32 -9.35 -11.29
C GLY A 65 0.85 -9.55 -10.95
N LEU A 66 0.17 -8.57 -10.35
CA LEU A 66 -1.27 -8.66 -10.11
C LEU A 66 -2.03 -8.83 -11.42
N THR A 67 -3.08 -9.64 -11.35
CA THR A 67 -4.00 -9.97 -12.42
C THR A 67 -5.44 -9.89 -11.91
N PRO A 68 -6.46 -9.89 -12.78
CA PRO A 68 -7.86 -9.97 -12.35
C PRO A 68 -8.18 -11.18 -11.45
N ASP A 69 -7.39 -12.27 -11.51
CA ASP A 69 -7.57 -13.44 -10.64
C ASP A 69 -7.20 -13.16 -9.17
N ASP A 70 -6.47 -12.07 -8.90
CA ASP A 70 -6.11 -11.62 -7.55
C ASP A 70 -7.20 -10.75 -6.89
N ILE A 71 -8.31 -10.49 -7.61
CA ILE A 71 -9.48 -9.84 -7.02
C ILE A 71 -10.06 -10.76 -5.93
N LEU A 72 -10.33 -10.18 -4.76
CA LEU A 72 -10.91 -10.94 -3.64
C LEU A 72 -12.23 -11.62 -4.05
N PRO A 73 -12.50 -12.84 -3.55
CA PRO A 73 -13.69 -13.60 -3.92
C PRO A 73 -14.99 -12.79 -3.79
N GLY A 74 -15.78 -12.76 -4.85
CA GLY A 74 -17.07 -12.05 -4.92
C GLY A 74 -17.00 -10.54 -5.15
N MET A 75 -15.81 -9.92 -5.08
CA MET A 75 -15.71 -8.46 -5.24
C MET A 75 -15.92 -7.99 -6.68
N ALA A 76 -15.45 -8.75 -7.67
CA ALA A 76 -15.69 -8.42 -9.08
C ALA A 76 -17.19 -8.40 -9.40
N ASP A 77 -17.91 -9.45 -8.97
CA ASP A 77 -19.37 -9.55 -9.15
C ASP A 77 -20.12 -8.44 -8.40
N PHE A 78 -19.72 -8.15 -7.17
CA PHE A 78 -20.33 -7.09 -6.38
C PHE A 78 -20.14 -5.70 -7.02
N ILE A 79 -18.92 -5.37 -7.46
CA ILE A 79 -18.63 -4.11 -8.14
C ILE A 79 -19.45 -4.01 -9.44
N LYS A 80 -19.51 -5.10 -10.21
CA LYS A 80 -20.32 -5.16 -11.41
C LYS A 80 -21.81 -4.91 -11.11
N GLU A 81 -22.37 -5.57 -10.08
CA GLU A 81 -23.77 -5.39 -9.68
C GLU A 81 -24.08 -3.94 -9.29
N LEU A 82 -23.16 -3.27 -8.58
CA LEU A 82 -23.31 -1.86 -8.24
C LEU A 82 -23.40 -0.99 -9.50
N ASN A 83 -22.51 -1.21 -10.46
CA ASN A 83 -22.48 -0.47 -11.72
C ASN A 83 -23.73 -0.74 -12.57
N ASP A 84 -24.17 -2.01 -12.68
CA ASP A 84 -25.38 -2.40 -13.39
C ASP A 84 -26.64 -1.72 -12.82
N LYS A 85 -26.68 -1.47 -11.50
CA LYS A 85 -27.77 -0.76 -10.82
C LYS A 85 -27.63 0.76 -10.85
N GLY A 86 -26.59 1.29 -11.50
CA GLY A 86 -26.35 2.73 -11.63
C GLY A 86 -25.79 3.41 -10.36
N TYR A 87 -25.26 2.64 -9.41
CA TYR A 87 -24.53 3.23 -8.29
C TYR A 87 -23.17 3.75 -8.75
N ARG A 88 -22.72 4.84 -8.13
CA ARG A 88 -21.39 5.40 -8.35
C ARG A 88 -20.51 5.06 -7.16
N ALA A 89 -19.32 4.51 -7.42
CA ALA A 89 -18.33 4.19 -6.40
C ALA A 89 -17.02 4.93 -6.69
N SER A 90 -16.29 5.29 -5.63
CA SER A 90 -14.93 5.86 -5.72
C SER A 90 -14.01 5.12 -4.75
N VAL A 91 -12.71 5.11 -5.04
CA VAL A 91 -11.70 4.53 -4.16
C VAL A 91 -11.06 5.61 -3.30
N ALA A 92 -11.15 5.46 -1.98
CA ALA A 92 -10.45 6.28 -0.99
C ALA A 92 -9.38 5.41 -0.30
N SER A 93 -8.13 5.55 -0.74
CA SER A 93 -7.01 4.76 -0.24
C SER A 93 -5.89 5.69 0.24
N ALA A 94 -5.22 5.33 1.34
CA ALA A 94 -3.99 5.99 1.78
C ALA A 94 -2.78 5.68 0.87
N SER A 95 -2.95 4.77 -0.10
CA SER A 95 -1.89 4.36 -1.03
C SER A 95 -1.93 5.14 -2.33
N LYS A 96 -0.82 5.82 -2.65
CA LYS A 96 -0.58 6.44 -3.97
C LYS A 96 -0.51 5.43 -5.13
N ASN A 97 -0.42 4.13 -4.83
CA ASN A 97 -0.37 3.07 -5.84
C ASN A 97 -1.77 2.52 -6.21
N ALA A 98 -2.85 3.05 -5.61
CA ALA A 98 -4.21 2.59 -5.90
C ALA A 98 -4.56 2.62 -7.41
N PRO A 99 -4.23 3.66 -8.20
CA PRO A 99 -4.48 3.64 -9.65
C PRO A 99 -3.79 2.48 -10.37
N PHE A 100 -2.53 2.21 -10.05
CA PHE A 100 -1.77 1.11 -10.64
C PHE A 100 -2.39 -0.26 -10.31
N ILE A 101 -2.85 -0.45 -9.07
CA ILE A 101 -3.50 -1.70 -8.66
C ILE A 101 -4.82 -1.90 -9.43
N LEU A 102 -5.66 -0.87 -9.53
CA LEU A 102 -6.94 -0.99 -10.25
C LEU A 102 -6.73 -1.29 -11.74
N ASP A 103 -5.69 -0.73 -12.36
CA ASP A 103 -5.31 -1.04 -13.74
C ASP A 103 -4.95 -2.52 -13.90
N LYS A 104 -4.09 -3.05 -13.02
CA LYS A 104 -3.70 -4.47 -13.02
C LYS A 104 -4.86 -5.43 -12.81
N LEU A 105 -5.83 -5.04 -11.98
CA LEU A 105 -7.03 -5.83 -11.71
C LEU A 105 -8.12 -5.65 -12.78
N GLY A 106 -7.96 -4.73 -13.75
CA GLY A 106 -9.00 -4.43 -14.74
C GLY A 106 -10.24 -3.75 -14.15
N LEU A 107 -10.07 -2.97 -13.08
CA LEU A 107 -11.15 -2.31 -12.33
C LEU A 107 -11.14 -0.78 -12.47
N THR A 108 -10.23 -0.19 -13.24
CA THR A 108 -10.09 1.27 -13.39
C THR A 108 -11.42 1.95 -13.75
N ASP A 109 -12.13 1.40 -14.74
CA ASP A 109 -13.39 2.00 -15.24
C ASP A 109 -14.60 1.68 -14.36
N SER A 110 -14.43 0.85 -13.33
CA SER A 110 -15.50 0.50 -12.39
C SER A 110 -15.75 1.58 -11.33
N PHE A 111 -14.88 2.58 -11.22
CA PHE A 111 -14.95 3.65 -10.22
C PHE A 111 -14.97 5.02 -10.89
N VAL A 112 -15.79 5.95 -10.38
CA VAL A 112 -15.90 7.32 -10.91
C VAL A 112 -14.75 8.23 -10.48
N GLY A 113 -13.90 7.76 -9.56
CA GLY A 113 -12.73 8.48 -9.12
C GLY A 113 -11.90 7.71 -8.10
N ILE A 114 -10.63 8.11 -8.01
CA ILE A 114 -9.67 7.63 -7.01
C ILE A 114 -9.18 8.90 -6.30
N VAL A 115 -9.29 8.93 -4.98
CA VAL A 115 -8.81 10.07 -4.18
C VAL A 115 -7.28 10.01 -4.10
N ASP A 116 -6.61 11.13 -4.36
CA ASP A 116 -5.16 11.29 -4.16
C ASP A 116 -4.88 11.62 -2.68
N PRO A 117 -4.17 10.76 -1.93
CA PRO A 117 -3.90 10.93 -0.50
C PRO A 117 -2.67 11.79 -0.16
#